data_AF-A0A6L3F1G0-F1
#
_entry.id   AF-A0A6L3F1G0-F1
#
_cell.length_a   1.000
_cell.length_b   1.000
_cell.length_c   1.000
_cell.angle_alpha   90.00
_cell.angle_beta   90.00
_cell.angle_gamma   90.00
#
_symmetry.space_group_name_H-M   'P 1'
#
loop_
_entity.id
_entity.type
_entity.pdbx_description
1 polymer ?
#
loop_
_entity_poly.entity_id
_entity_poly.type
_entity_poly.pdbx_seq_one_letter_code
_entity_poly.pdbx_strand_id
1 'polypeptide(L)'
;MVIFMIDLSTEFGERVARRLKDERIIWLTTIDSHNKPQPKPVWFYWDDASFLIYSRSNAHKINHIQQNGHVSLHLDGDGEGGDIVIFLGIAEVVMDELPANEVIVGLALRCVASWQPRV
;
A
#
# COMPACT_ATOMS: atom_id res chain seq x y z
N MET A 1 3.55 16.03 10.12
CA MET A 1 3.07 15.36 8.90
C MET A 1 4.23 15.32 7.93
N VAL A 2 4.84 14.16 7.70
CA VAL A 2 5.93 14.04 6.72
C VAL A 2 5.25 13.78 5.37
N ILE A 3 5.42 14.70 4.42
CA ILE A 3 4.95 14.51 3.05
C ILE A 3 5.91 13.52 2.41
N PHE A 4 5.38 12.36 2.03
CA PHE A 4 6.10 11.40 1.20
C PHE A 4 6.19 11.94 -0.22
N MET A 5 7.38 11.95 -0.81
CA MET A 5 7.59 12.38 -2.19
C MET A 5 8.61 11.47 -2.87
N ILE A 6 8.25 10.93 -4.04
CA ILE A 6 9.14 10.15 -4.90
C ILE A 6 10.08 11.12 -5.62
N ASP A 7 11.39 10.89 -5.53
CA ASP A 7 12.38 11.71 -6.21
C ASP A 7 12.47 11.37 -7.71
N LEU A 8 11.65 12.08 -8.49
CA LEU A 8 11.59 11.94 -9.95
C LEU A 8 12.86 12.42 -10.67
N SER A 9 13.85 13.00 -9.97
CA SER A 9 15.13 13.36 -10.60
C SER A 9 16.08 12.16 -10.77
N THR A 10 15.70 11.00 -10.24
CA THR A 10 16.49 9.76 -10.31
C THR A 10 15.84 8.73 -11.23
N GLU A 11 16.64 7.95 -11.95
CA GLU A 11 16.14 6.83 -12.78
C GLU A 11 15.28 5.85 -11.96
N PHE A 12 15.68 5.61 -10.71
CA PHE A 12 14.94 4.75 -9.80
C PHE A 12 13.57 5.36 -9.48
N GLY A 13 13.51 6.64 -9.09
CA GLY A 13 12.25 7.31 -8.74
C GLY A 13 11.30 7.45 -9.93
N GLU A 14 11.81 7.75 -11.12
CA GLU A 14 11.01 7.71 -12.36
C GLU A 14 10.43 6.32 -12.62
N ARG A 15 11.22 5.26 -12.40
CA ARG A 15 10.76 3.88 -12.52
C ARG A 15 9.67 3.57 -11.50
N VAL A 16 9.85 3.93 -10.23
CA VAL A 16 8.82 3.74 -9.20
C VAL A 16 7.53 4.45 -9.58
N ALA A 17 7.59 5.71 -9.99
CA ALA A 17 6.41 6.49 -10.37
C ALA A 17 5.68 5.86 -11.56
N ARG A 18 6.41 5.39 -12.58
CA ARG A 18 5.84 4.65 -13.71
C ARG A 18 5.11 3.39 -13.25
N ARG A 19 5.74 2.62 -12.37
CA ARG A 19 5.15 1.36 -11.89
C ARG A 19 3.92 1.56 -11.02
N LEU A 20 3.91 2.57 -10.15
CA LEU A 20 2.73 2.94 -9.37
C LEU A 20 1.55 3.39 -10.25
N LYS A 21 1.83 3.91 -11.44
CA LYS A 21 0.83 4.29 -12.43
C LYS A 21 0.31 3.11 -13.25
N ASP A 22 1.20 2.20 -13.65
CA ASP A 22 0.89 1.15 -14.61
C ASP A 22 0.39 -0.15 -13.95
N GLU A 23 0.85 -0.45 -12.73
CA GLU A 23 0.47 -1.66 -12.00
C GLU A 23 -0.83 -1.49 -11.21
N ARG A 24 -1.60 -2.58 -11.14
CA ARG A 24 -2.88 -2.60 -10.41
C ARG A 24 -2.82 -3.38 -9.10
N ILE A 25 -1.79 -4.20 -8.92
CA ILE A 25 -1.64 -5.10 -7.79
C ILE A 25 -0.41 -4.68 -6.99
N ILE A 26 -0.57 -4.64 -5.68
CA ILE A 26 0.53 -4.48 -4.73
C ILE A 26 0.36 -5.52 -3.63
N TRP A 27 1.47 -6.01 -3.09
CA TRP A 27 1.44 -6.90 -1.94
C TRP A 27 1.40 -6.09 -0.66
N LEU A 28 0.33 -6.27 0.12
CA LEU A 28 0.17 -5.69 1.45
C LEU A 28 0.51 -6.73 2.51
N THR A 29 1.46 -6.40 3.38
CA THR A 29 1.73 -7.18 4.59
C THR A 29 1.23 -6.43 5.81
N THR A 30 0.24 -7.03 6.49
CA THR A 30 -0.27 -6.58 7.80
C THR A 30 0.30 -7.45 8.92
N ILE A 31 0.24 -7.00 10.18
CA ILE A 31 0.62 -7.81 11.34
C ILE A 31 -0.66 -8.27 12.06
N ASP A 32 -0.82 -9.58 12.30
CA ASP A 32 -1.99 -10.10 13.03
C ASP A 32 -1.86 -9.95 14.55
N SER A 33 -2.91 -10.36 15.28
CA SER A 33 -2.97 -10.30 16.74
C SER A 33 -1.94 -11.17 17.47
N HIS A 34 -1.28 -12.09 16.75
CA HIS A 34 -0.22 -12.94 17.27
C HIS A 34 1.17 -12.46 16.82
N ASN A 35 1.28 -11.21 16.35
CA ASN A 35 2.49 -10.60 15.80
C ASN A 35 3.06 -11.34 14.58
N LYS A 36 2.22 -12.02 13.79
CA LYS A 36 2.67 -12.69 12.56
C LYS A 36 2.40 -11.81 11.33
N PRO A 37 3.38 -11.65 10.42
CA PRO A 37 3.15 -11.01 9.13
C PRO A 37 2.14 -11.79 8.27
N GLN A 38 1.25 -11.07 7.62
CA GLN A 38 0.15 -11.61 6.80
C GLN A 38 0.16 -10.93 5.42
N PRO A 39 1.01 -11.40 4.48
CA PRO A 39 1.11 -10.87 3.12
C PRO A 39 -0.11 -11.25 2.28
N LYS A 40 -0.57 -10.34 1.41
CA LYS A 40 -1.63 -10.61 0.43
C LYS A 40 -1.59 -9.63 -0.74
N PRO A 41 -1.87 -10.07 -1.98
CA PRO A 41 -2.05 -9.15 -3.09
C PRO A 41 -3.36 -8.37 -2.93
N VAL A 42 -3.33 -7.07 -3.21
CA VAL A 42 -4.48 -6.18 -3.18
C VAL A 42 -4.43 -5.24 -4.38
N TRP A 43 -5.61 -4.78 -4.82
CA TRP A 43 -5.66 -3.62 -5.68
C TRP A 43 -5.37 -2.36 -4.87
N PHE A 44 -4.72 -1.39 -5.51
CA PHE A 44 -4.41 -0.11 -4.91
C PHE A 44 -4.68 1.03 -5.90
N TYR A 45 -4.81 2.21 -5.34
CA TYR A 45 -4.73 3.48 -6.05
C TYR A 45 -3.65 4.33 -5.38
N TRP A 46 -2.82 4.97 -6.20
CA TRP A 46 -1.78 5.88 -5.76
C TRP A 46 -2.21 7.32 -6.06
N ASP A 47 -2.30 8.17 -5.03
CA ASP A 47 -2.76 9.57 -5.13
C ASP A 47 -1.62 10.60 -5.03
N ASP A 48 -0.40 10.21 -5.39
CA ASP A 48 0.84 10.98 -5.25
C ASP A 48 1.31 11.26 -3.82
N ALA A 49 0.52 10.89 -2.81
CA ALA A 49 0.89 11.03 -1.40
C ALA A 49 0.72 9.74 -0.59
N SER A 50 -0.20 8.87 -0.98
CA SER A 50 -0.62 7.70 -0.22
C SER A 50 -1.21 6.60 -1.09
N PHE A 51 -1.30 5.42 -0.50
CA PHE A 51 -1.96 4.27 -1.12
C PHE A 51 -3.37 4.13 -0.57
N LEU A 52 -4.35 4.07 -1.46
CA LEU A 52 -5.74 3.74 -1.13
C LEU A 52 -6.03 2.29 -1.51
N ILE A 53 -6.48 1.50 -0.54
CA ILE A 53 -6.83 0.09 -0.72
C ILE A 53 -8.25 -0.14 -0.22
N TYR A 54 -9.14 -0.56 -1.12
CA TYR A 54 -10.51 -0.91 -0.76
C TYR A 54 -10.61 -2.34 -0.24
N SER A 55 -11.42 -2.55 0.79
CA SER A 55 -11.65 -3.85 1.39
C SER A 55 -13.08 -3.99 1.86
N ARG A 56 -13.61 -5.23 1.86
CA ARG A 56 -14.85 -5.52 2.59
C ARG A 56 -14.67 -5.20 4.07
N SER A 57 -15.71 -4.67 4.70
CA SER A 57 -15.68 -4.25 6.11
C SER A 57 -15.32 -5.36 7.09
N ASN A 58 -15.63 -6.61 6.75
CA ASN A 58 -15.37 -7.79 7.58
C ASN A 58 -14.03 -8.50 7.29
N ALA A 59 -13.17 -7.94 6.44
CA ALA A 59 -11.90 -8.58 6.10
C ALA A 59 -10.91 -8.54 7.27
N HIS A 60 -10.20 -9.65 7.53
CA HIS A 60 -9.23 -9.75 8.64
C HIS A 60 -8.16 -8.64 8.65
N LYS A 61 -7.74 -8.12 7.48
CA LYS A 61 -6.81 -6.97 7.41
C LYS A 61 -7.31 -5.73 8.13
N ILE A 62 -8.63 -5.49 8.14
CA ILE A 62 -9.22 -4.35 8.84
C ILE A 62 -8.90 -4.47 10.34
N ASN A 63 -9.17 -5.64 10.93
CA ASN A 63 -8.86 -5.89 12.34
C ASN A 63 -7.36 -5.80 12.62
N HIS A 64 -6.53 -6.32 11.72
CA HIS A 64 -5.07 -6.23 11.86
C HIS A 64 -4.61 -4.78 11.92
N ILE A 65 -5.06 -3.95 10.98
CA ILE A 65 -4.66 -2.53 10.86
C ILE A 65 -5.20 -1.70 12.04
N GLN A 66 -6.42 -1.98 12.50
CA GLN A 66 -6.97 -1.34 13.69
C GLN A 66 -6.18 -1.64 14.95
N GLN A 67 -5.59 -2.83 15.05
CA GLN A 67 -4.75 -3.23 16.19
C GLN A 67 -3.30 -2.75 16.04
N ASN A 68 -2.77 -2.81 14.82
CA ASN A 68 -1.41 -2.43 14.47
C ASN A 68 -1.35 -1.89 13.04
N GLY A 69 -1.23 -0.57 12.91
CA GLY A 69 -1.18 0.10 11.61
C GLY A 69 0.13 -0.11 10.83
N HIS A 70 1.17 -0.70 11.41
CA HIS A 70 2.43 -0.91 10.68
C HIS A 70 2.25 -1.93 9.55
N VAL A 71 2.61 -1.51 8.33
CA VAL A 71 2.49 -2.33 7.12
C VAL A 71 3.72 -2.20 6.24
N SER A 72 3.94 -3.21 5.41
CA SER A 72 4.76 -3.07 4.22
C SER A 72 3.92 -3.23 2.95
N LEU A 73 4.33 -2.51 1.92
CA LEU A 73 3.81 -2.63 0.57
C LEU A 73 4.97 -2.98 -0.36
N HIS A 74 4.78 -3.88 -1.30
CA HIS A 74 5.76 -4.09 -2.37
C HIS A 74 5.09 -4.42 -3.69
N LEU A 75 5.69 -3.96 -4.79
CA LEU A 75 5.32 -4.40 -6.13
C LEU A 75 6.00 -5.74 -6.42
N ASP A 76 5.57 -6.44 -7.47
CA ASP A 76 6.27 -7.64 -7.92
C ASP A 76 7.69 -7.29 -8.40
N GLY A 77 8.63 -8.23 -8.37
CA GLY A 77 9.91 -8.04 -9.06
C GLY A 77 9.77 -8.22 -10.57
N ASP A 78 10.87 -8.08 -11.30
CA ASP A 78 10.95 -8.41 -12.73
C ASP A 78 10.96 -9.92 -13.04
N GLY A 79 10.97 -10.77 -12.01
CA GLY A 79 11.09 -12.24 -12.14
C GLY A 79 12.53 -12.76 -12.17
N GLU A 80 13.52 -11.87 -12.23
CA GLU A 80 14.96 -12.17 -12.23
C GLU A 80 15.65 -11.73 -10.92
N GLY A 81 14.87 -11.22 -9.97
CA GLY A 81 15.36 -10.72 -8.68
C GLY A 81 15.73 -9.23 -8.71
N GLY A 82 15.39 -8.53 -9.79
CA GLY A 82 15.55 -7.09 -9.94
C GLY A 82 14.23 -6.33 -9.84
N ASP A 83 14.33 -5.01 -10.06
CA ASP A 83 13.22 -4.05 -9.98
C ASP A 83 12.37 -4.23 -8.71
N ILE A 84 13.03 -4.28 -7.55
CA ILE A 84 12.34 -4.45 -6.27
C ILE A 84 11.94 -3.09 -5.72
N VAL A 85 10.64 -2.89 -5.49
CA VAL A 85 10.09 -1.67 -4.91
C VAL A 85 9.34 -2.02 -3.63
N ILE A 86 9.81 -1.51 -2.50
CA ILE A 86 9.24 -1.74 -1.18
C ILE A 86 8.98 -0.40 -0.51
N PHE A 87 7.83 -0.31 0.16
CA PHE A 87 7.43 0.81 0.99
C PHE A 87 7.08 0.32 2.39
N LEU A 88 7.45 1.10 3.41
CA LEU A 88 7.10 0.84 4.81
C LEU A 88 6.23 1.96 5.31
N GLY A 89 5.07 1.67 5.89
CA GLY A 89 4.11 2.71 6.23
C GLY A 89 3.22 2.40 7.41
N ILE A 90 2.38 3.38 7.72
CA ILE A 90 1.26 3.24 8.64
C ILE A 90 -0.02 3.26 7.82
N ALA A 91 -0.82 2.21 7.96
CA ALA A 91 -2.16 2.12 7.42
C ALA A 91 -3.18 2.55 8.48
N GLU A 92 -4.21 3.24 8.02
CA GLU A 92 -5.39 3.60 8.81
C GLU A 92 -6.67 3.22 8.08
N VAL A 93 -7.69 2.81 8.84
CA VAL A 93 -9.03 2.55 8.31
C VAL A 93 -9.78 3.87 8.24
N VAL A 94 -10.23 4.26 7.06
CA VAL A 94 -11.04 5.46 6.84
C VAL A 94 -12.46 5.06 6.42
N MET A 95 -13.45 5.77 6.99
CA MET A 95 -14.85 5.67 6.59
C MET A 95 -15.19 6.94 5.79
N ASP A 96 -15.87 6.78 4.65
CA ASP A 96 -16.39 7.87 3.78
C ASP A 96 -15.50 8.43 2.64
N GLU A 97 -14.53 7.67 2.12
CA GLU A 97 -13.98 7.97 0.79
C GLU A 97 -14.83 7.27 -0.30
N LEU A 98 -15.70 8.00 -1.02
CA LEU A 98 -16.57 7.45 -2.08
C LEU A 98 -16.14 7.88 -3.50
N PRO A 99 -16.41 7.09 -4.58
CA PRO A 99 -17.04 5.76 -4.61
C PRO A 99 -16.18 4.67 -5.30
N ALA A 100 -16.26 3.41 -4.87
CA ALA A 100 -15.82 2.24 -5.69
C ALA A 100 -16.76 1.98 -6.90
N ASN A 101 -17.39 3.06 -7.36
CA ASN A 101 -18.56 3.32 -8.19
C ASN A 101 -19.96 2.89 -7.73
N GLU A 102 -20.17 2.18 -6.61
CA GLU A 102 -21.42 2.20 -5.80
C GLU A 102 -21.29 1.16 -4.67
N VAL A 103 -21.57 1.54 -3.43
CA VAL A 103 -21.14 0.81 -2.23
C VAL A 103 -21.80 -0.57 -2.08
N ILE A 104 -20.99 -1.65 -2.13
CA ILE A 104 -21.29 -2.89 -1.41
C ILE A 104 -20.33 -2.97 -0.21
N VAL A 105 -20.56 -2.08 0.76
CA VAL A 105 -19.91 -1.98 2.08
C VAL A 105 -18.38 -2.20 2.06
N GLY A 106 -17.65 -1.21 1.54
CA GLY A 106 -16.19 -1.19 1.53
C GLY A 106 -15.59 -0.19 2.51
N LEU A 107 -14.60 -0.59 3.31
CA LEU A 107 -13.72 0.29 4.07
C LEU A 107 -12.46 0.58 3.23
N ALA A 108 -12.02 1.84 3.23
CA ALA A 108 -10.75 2.21 2.61
C ALA A 108 -9.63 2.17 3.65
N LEU A 109 -8.46 1.75 3.20
CA LEU A 109 -7.22 1.78 3.95
C LEU A 109 -6.33 2.82 3.30
N ARG A 110 -5.96 3.86 4.04
CA ARG A 110 -4.95 4.84 3.61
C ARG A 110 -3.62 4.43 4.21
N CYS A 111 -2.61 4.21 3.38
CA CYS A 111 -1.25 3.95 3.83
C CYS A 111 -0.36 5.14 3.49
N VAL A 112 0.18 5.78 4.53
CA VAL A 112 1.27 6.75 4.36
C VAL A 112 2.56 5.98 4.54
N ALA A 113 3.19 5.66 3.41
CA ALA A 113 4.44 4.95 3.43
C ALA A 113 5.62 5.91 3.40
N SER A 114 6.78 5.43 3.84
CA SER A 114 8.10 5.99 3.68
C SER A 114 8.84 5.10 2.69
N TRP A 115 9.49 5.73 1.71
CA TRP A 115 10.23 5.04 0.68
C TRP A 115 11.69 5.04 1.11
N GLN A 116 12.31 3.87 1.09
CA GLN A 116 13.72 3.74 1.38
C GLN A 116 14.43 3.23 0.13
N PRO A 117 15.28 4.05 -0.52
CA PRO A 117 16.25 3.55 -1.49
C PRO A 117 17.30 2.75 -0.73
N ARG A 118 17.05 1.46 -0.48
CA ARG A 118 18.06 0.55 0.05
C ARG A 118 17.97 -0.81 -0.64
N VAL A 119 18.43 -0.84 -1.89
CA VAL A 119 19.49 -1.71 -2.42
C VAL A 119 19.97 -1.15 -3.75
#